data_AF-A0AB37UAU1-F1
#
_entry.id   AF-A0AB37UAU1-F1
#
_cell.length_a   1.000
_cell.length_b   1.000
_cell.length_c   1.000
_cell.angle_alpha   90.00
_cell.angle_beta   90.00
_cell.angle_gamma   90.00
#
_symmetry.space_group_name_H-M   'P 1'
#
loop_
_entity.id
_entity.type
_entity.pdbx_description
1 polymer ?
#
loop_
_entity_poly.entity_id
_entity_poly.type
_entity_poly.pdbx_seq_one_letter_code
_entity_poly.pdbx_strand_id
1 'polypeptide(L)'
;MSDRSQIYSLVFAVVQLVFKQFFKVKYRARPRLSNTEIYMSPKLKLALICRYSDRGFALPIAISLGFIILLVVATLLMRSQDDQMTALAQKSTSQGLSAAETGVTRYQSLINKNRVIAMYSRTGTPGWTTASGIPDIDTCTGGGASQVTAAATTDWRDVDSSDSSKGQYRLIDYTYSPTQGVLPGTGVLTIEGRVNQVGTSSTATSGVGTATTRLQVNIPVINQPSGASPAPALLIQNFTQNMGGNKVKGDIVVAGCSVPSGVSSSNTVSGNAPITKPDLAFPKTPTLPTSNLNTVSPSDVLGTNLPRKNASGVVTDQAQPDGSYHYLIQGNLAGNGSGANITLGTGAKVVFYVQGKIDIGGSPDINKNGYPKNLQIYGNTFQRNADDTVKLDASNKPLTKYGCSAGITLPTLTPPVSDSAISPPSYTVNCPTVSVSLNGGGSIQALVHAPDATGNVAGSGGGCNTSADPPTGGGFIGAVWIKTWDKQSNNAGPMVCAYGNYSDYLSFQQTTQPSIPAISSWQREEIP
;
A
#
# COMPACT_ATOMS: atom_id res chain seq x y z
N MET A 1 26.00 13.68 -38.96
CA MET A 1 26.72 14.43 -40.02
C MET A 1 26.19 14.19 -41.44
N SER A 2 25.38 13.14 -41.70
CA SER A 2 24.83 12.85 -43.04
C SER A 2 23.75 13.84 -43.52
N ASP A 3 22.92 14.38 -42.62
CA ASP A 3 21.78 15.25 -43.01
C ASP A 3 22.16 16.64 -43.51
N ARG A 4 23.29 17.20 -43.09
CA ARG A 4 23.72 18.54 -43.55
C ARG A 4 24.03 18.55 -45.05
N SER A 5 24.53 17.43 -45.60
CA SER A 5 24.83 17.29 -47.03
C SER A 5 23.58 17.37 -47.90
N GLN A 6 22.48 16.75 -47.46
CA GLN A 6 21.23 16.76 -48.24
C GLN A 6 20.57 18.13 -48.26
N ILE A 7 20.64 18.89 -47.17
CA ILE A 7 20.10 20.25 -47.10
C ILE A 7 20.86 21.19 -48.04
N TYR A 8 22.19 21.13 -48.07
CA TYR A 8 22.98 21.94 -49.02
C TYR A 8 22.71 21.55 -50.48
N SER A 9 22.54 20.26 -50.77
CA SER A 9 22.20 19.78 -52.11
C SER A 9 20.83 20.29 -52.58
N LEU A 10 19.82 20.28 -51.68
CA LEU A 10 18.48 20.76 -51.97
C LEU A 10 18.46 22.28 -52.21
N VAL A 11 19.14 23.06 -51.36
CA VAL A 11 19.26 24.51 -51.52
C VAL A 11 19.96 24.85 -52.83
N PHE A 12 21.04 24.13 -53.17
CA PHE A 12 21.74 24.30 -54.43
C PHE A 12 20.86 23.97 -55.65
N ALA A 13 20.06 22.90 -55.57
CA ALA A 13 19.12 22.52 -56.63
C ALA A 13 18.01 23.57 -56.84
N VAL A 14 17.46 24.14 -55.77
CA VAL A 14 16.43 25.19 -55.85
C VAL A 14 17.01 26.47 -56.44
N VAL A 15 18.22 26.87 -56.04
CA VAL A 15 18.92 28.04 -56.63
C VAL A 15 19.16 27.83 -58.13
N GLN A 16 19.63 26.64 -58.54
CA GLN A 16 19.80 26.29 -59.95
C GLN A 16 18.49 26.33 -60.75
N LEU A 17 17.38 25.90 -60.14
CA LEU A 17 16.07 25.88 -60.80
C LEU A 17 15.49 27.29 -60.98
N VAL A 18 15.66 28.16 -59.99
CA VAL A 18 15.29 29.58 -60.08
C VAL A 18 16.15 30.31 -61.12
N PHE A 19 17.46 30.04 -61.16
CA PHE A 19 18.35 30.59 -62.17
C PHE A 19 17.97 30.15 -63.60
N LYS A 20 17.62 28.87 -63.78
CA LYS A 20 17.15 28.33 -65.07
C LYS A 20 15.82 28.93 -65.53
N GLN A 21 14.88 29.19 -64.62
CA GLN A 21 13.61 29.82 -64.96
C GLN A 21 13.79 31.30 -65.34
N PHE A 22 14.67 32.03 -64.66
CA PHE A 22 14.93 33.44 -64.94
C PHE A 22 15.60 33.69 -66.30
N PHE A 23 16.45 32.77 -66.77
CA PHE A 23 17.11 32.90 -68.08
C PHE A 23 16.30 32.36 -69.27
N LYS A 24 15.12 31.76 -69.04
CA LYS A 24 14.27 31.22 -70.12
C LYS A 24 13.24 32.24 -70.65
N VAL A 25 13.61 33.52 -70.74
CA VAL A 25 12.79 34.55 -71.41
C VAL A 25 13.04 34.46 -72.92
N LYS A 26 12.28 33.62 -73.59
CA LYS A 26 12.28 33.44 -75.05
C LYS A 26 11.56 34.63 -75.69
N TYR A 27 12.30 35.56 -76.32
CA TYR A 27 11.73 36.64 -77.14
C TYR A 27 10.92 36.02 -78.29
N ARG A 28 9.58 36.12 -78.21
CA ARG A 28 8.65 35.76 -79.30
C ARG A 28 8.30 37.03 -80.08
N ALA A 29 8.82 37.16 -81.29
CA ALA A 29 8.35 38.16 -82.25
C ALA A 29 6.85 37.92 -82.56
N ARG A 30 6.02 38.96 -82.47
CA ARG A 30 4.61 38.93 -82.87
C ARG A 30 4.44 39.48 -84.30
N PRO A 31 3.43 39.00 -85.07
CA PRO A 31 3.25 39.35 -86.47
C PRO A 31 2.51 40.68 -86.66
N ARG A 32 2.76 41.31 -87.82
CA ARG A 32 2.06 42.47 -88.38
C ARG A 32 0.55 42.20 -88.50
N LEU A 33 -0.25 43.14 -88.02
CA LEU A 33 -1.68 43.25 -88.31
C LEU A 33 -1.92 44.49 -89.19
N SER A 34 -2.74 44.28 -90.22
CA SER A 34 -3.14 45.22 -91.25
C SER A 34 -4.18 46.24 -90.76
N ASN A 35 -3.98 47.46 -91.23
CA ASN A 35 -4.90 48.59 -91.40
C ASN A 35 -6.37 48.39 -91.00
N THR A 36 -6.82 49.25 -90.09
CA THR A 36 -8.14 49.90 -90.15
C THR A 36 -8.04 51.23 -89.41
N GLU A 37 -8.32 52.32 -90.13
CA GLU A 37 -8.31 53.69 -89.64
C GLU A 37 -9.37 53.91 -88.56
N ILE A 38 -8.96 54.41 -87.40
CA ILE A 38 -9.84 55.09 -86.46
C ILE A 38 -9.16 56.39 -86.04
N TYR A 39 -9.79 57.50 -86.39
CA TYR A 39 -9.43 58.86 -85.98
C TYR A 39 -9.44 58.96 -84.44
N MET A 40 -8.28 59.24 -83.85
CA MET A 40 -8.14 59.65 -82.44
C MET A 40 -7.39 60.97 -82.33
N SER A 41 -7.94 61.84 -81.50
CA SER A 41 -7.59 63.26 -81.36
C SER A 41 -6.15 63.53 -80.89
N PRO A 42 -5.58 64.72 -81.20
CA PRO A 42 -4.15 65.01 -81.02
C PRO A 42 -3.66 65.05 -79.56
N LYS A 43 -4.59 65.12 -78.58
CA LYS A 43 -4.23 65.27 -77.16
C LYS A 43 -3.81 63.97 -76.48
N LEU A 44 -4.04 62.80 -77.10
CA LEU A 44 -3.58 61.51 -76.56
C LEU A 44 -2.20 61.07 -77.06
N LYS A 45 -1.71 61.65 -78.17
CA LYS A 45 -0.40 61.27 -78.77
C LYS A 45 0.80 61.80 -77.98
N LEU A 46 0.65 62.85 -77.19
CA LEU A 46 1.75 63.39 -76.38
C LEU A 46 1.90 62.71 -75.01
N ALA A 47 0.86 62.04 -74.50
CA ALA A 47 0.92 61.33 -73.22
C ALA A 47 1.59 59.94 -73.31
N LEU A 48 1.67 59.35 -74.51
CA LEU A 48 2.23 58.00 -74.69
C LEU A 48 3.75 57.97 -74.99
N ILE A 49 4.36 59.11 -75.32
CA ILE A 49 5.78 59.20 -75.68
C ILE A 49 6.68 59.44 -74.45
N CYS A 50 6.13 59.85 -73.30
CA CYS A 50 6.92 60.09 -72.07
C CYS A 50 7.15 58.86 -71.18
N ARG A 51 6.83 57.62 -71.62
CA ARG A 51 6.96 56.40 -70.77
C ARG A 51 8.06 55.41 -71.18
N TYR A 52 9.12 55.90 -71.81
CA TYR A 52 10.29 55.10 -72.17
C TYR A 52 11.59 55.68 -71.60
N SER A 53 11.69 55.80 -70.28
CA SER A 53 12.97 56.12 -69.63
C SER A 53 13.05 55.68 -68.16
N ASP A 54 12.72 54.42 -67.84
CA ASP A 54 13.02 53.84 -66.51
C ASP A 54 13.41 52.34 -66.57
N ARG A 55 14.00 51.87 -67.68
CA ARG A 55 14.43 50.47 -67.83
C ARG A 55 15.81 50.15 -67.21
N GLY A 56 16.44 51.10 -66.52
CA GLY A 56 17.75 50.94 -65.88
C GLY A 56 17.74 50.50 -64.40
N PHE A 57 16.64 50.76 -63.66
CA PHE A 57 16.59 50.52 -62.21
C PHE A 57 15.76 49.31 -61.76
N ALA A 58 14.98 48.68 -62.65
CA ALA A 58 14.14 47.55 -62.29
C ALA A 58 14.93 46.29 -61.89
N LEU A 59 16.12 46.08 -62.48
CA LEU A 59 16.93 44.90 -62.24
C LEU A 59 17.65 44.91 -60.87
N PRO A 60 18.28 46.02 -60.43
CA PRO A 60 18.76 46.15 -59.05
C PRO A 60 17.65 46.00 -58.01
N ILE A 61 16.45 46.56 -58.27
CA ILE A 61 15.29 46.45 -57.37
C ILE A 61 14.80 45.00 -57.28
N ALA A 62 14.73 44.27 -58.39
CA ALA A 62 14.33 42.87 -58.38
C ALA A 62 15.33 41.98 -57.63
N ILE A 63 16.64 42.23 -57.79
CA ILE A 63 17.70 41.50 -57.09
C ILE A 63 17.68 41.81 -55.58
N SER A 64 17.51 43.08 -55.20
CA SER A 64 17.44 43.47 -53.79
C SER A 64 16.19 42.91 -53.11
N LEU A 65 15.03 42.95 -53.77
CA LEU A 65 13.80 42.37 -53.25
C LEU A 65 13.89 40.84 -53.12
N GLY A 66 14.49 40.16 -54.11
CA GLY A 66 14.75 38.73 -54.05
C GLY A 66 15.68 38.33 -52.91
N PHE A 67 16.71 39.15 -52.64
CA PHE A 67 17.63 38.92 -51.52
C PHE A 67 16.96 39.12 -50.16
N ILE A 68 16.11 40.15 -50.03
CA ILE A 68 15.32 40.39 -48.80
C ILE A 68 14.38 39.20 -48.52
N ILE A 69 13.67 38.69 -49.54
CA ILE A 69 12.80 37.53 -49.37
C ILE A 69 13.61 36.29 -48.95
N LEU A 70 14.79 36.08 -49.55
CA LEU A 70 15.65 34.95 -49.20
C LEU A 70 16.16 35.04 -47.74
N LEU A 71 16.49 36.23 -47.25
CA LEU A 71 16.84 36.45 -45.85
C LEU A 71 15.66 36.18 -44.90
N VAL A 72 14.45 36.60 -45.26
CA VAL A 72 13.24 36.32 -44.45
C VAL A 72 12.97 34.81 -44.41
N VAL A 73 13.09 34.10 -45.54
CA VAL A 73 12.90 32.63 -45.57
C VAL A 73 13.98 31.92 -44.75
N ALA A 74 15.25 32.35 -44.85
CA ALA A 74 16.34 31.77 -44.08
C ALA A 74 16.15 31.95 -42.56
N THR A 75 15.72 33.14 -42.13
CA THR A 75 15.46 33.41 -40.71
C THR A 75 14.26 32.62 -40.17
N LEU A 76 13.19 32.45 -40.95
CA LEU A 76 12.06 31.60 -40.58
C LEU A 76 12.45 30.12 -40.48
N LEU A 77 13.31 29.63 -41.37
CA LEU A 77 13.83 28.26 -41.32
C LEU A 77 14.72 28.01 -40.10
N MET A 78 15.62 28.94 -39.78
CA MET A 78 16.46 28.86 -38.57
C MET A 78 15.60 28.79 -37.31
N ARG A 79 14.61 29.68 -37.21
CA ARG A 79 13.66 29.68 -36.07
C ARG A 79 12.87 28.37 -35.98
N SER A 80 12.43 27.82 -37.11
CA SER A 80 11.71 26.54 -37.12
C SER A 80 12.57 25.36 -36.64
N GLN A 81 13.88 25.38 -36.88
CA GLN A 81 14.79 24.36 -36.37
C GLN A 81 14.99 24.51 -34.87
N ASP A 82 15.12 25.74 -34.38
CA ASP A 82 15.24 26.04 -32.94
C ASP A 82 13.97 25.62 -32.18
N ASP A 83 12.79 25.89 -32.73
CA ASP A 83 11.50 25.48 -32.16
C ASP A 83 11.37 23.94 -32.11
N GLN A 84 11.77 23.23 -33.17
CA GLN A 84 11.76 21.76 -33.20
C GLN A 84 12.73 21.16 -32.18
N MET A 85 13.94 21.72 -32.07
CA MET A 85 14.94 21.27 -31.10
C MET A 85 14.47 21.52 -29.67
N THR A 86 13.83 22.67 -29.42
CA THR A 86 13.26 23.00 -28.11
C THR A 86 12.11 22.05 -27.76
N ALA A 87 11.19 21.81 -28.69
CA ALA A 87 10.08 20.88 -28.49
C ALA A 87 10.56 19.44 -28.25
N LEU A 88 11.60 18.99 -28.98
CA LEU A 88 12.20 17.68 -28.79
C LEU A 88 12.88 17.57 -27.43
N ALA A 89 13.63 18.59 -27.01
CA ALA A 89 14.25 18.64 -25.68
C ALA A 89 13.20 18.59 -24.58
N GLN A 90 12.14 19.40 -24.66
CA GLN A 90 11.02 19.39 -23.72
C GLN A 90 10.32 18.03 -23.65
N LYS A 91 10.07 17.40 -24.81
CA LYS A 91 9.49 16.05 -24.88
C LYS A 91 10.37 15.03 -24.18
N SER A 92 11.67 15.03 -24.48
CA SER A 92 12.63 14.10 -23.86
C SER A 92 12.73 14.32 -22.35
N THR A 93 12.73 15.57 -21.90
CA THR A 93 12.68 15.95 -20.49
C THR A 93 11.38 15.50 -19.80
N SER A 94 10.23 15.58 -20.48
CA SER A 94 8.95 15.08 -19.95
C SER A 94 8.94 13.55 -19.83
N GLN A 95 9.56 12.85 -20.76
CA GLN A 95 9.66 11.39 -20.71
C GLN A 95 10.65 10.93 -19.63
N GLY A 96 11.79 11.61 -19.49
CA GLY A 96 12.72 11.39 -18.37
C GLY A 96 12.05 11.57 -17.02
N LEU A 97 11.19 12.60 -16.89
CA LEU A 97 10.41 12.86 -15.69
C LEU A 97 9.47 11.69 -15.37
N SER A 98 8.74 11.18 -16.36
CA SER A 98 7.85 10.04 -16.20
C SER A 98 8.59 8.76 -15.76
N ALA A 99 9.81 8.54 -16.28
CA ALA A 99 10.66 7.44 -15.83
C ALA A 99 11.10 7.62 -14.35
N ALA A 100 11.44 8.85 -13.94
CA ALA A 100 11.80 9.16 -12.56
C ALA A 100 10.61 8.97 -11.60
N GLU A 101 9.41 9.43 -11.95
CA GLU A 101 8.16 9.23 -11.18
C GLU A 101 7.83 7.75 -10.99
N THR A 102 8.03 6.95 -12.04
CA THR A 102 7.89 5.50 -11.95
C THR A 102 8.90 4.92 -10.97
N GLY A 103 10.16 5.37 -11.02
CA GLY A 103 11.19 5.00 -10.04
C GLY A 103 10.79 5.33 -8.61
N VAL A 104 10.26 6.53 -8.35
CA VAL A 104 9.73 6.92 -7.03
C VAL A 104 8.65 5.96 -6.56
N THR A 105 7.71 5.59 -7.43
CA THR A 105 6.63 4.65 -7.09
C THR A 105 7.18 3.26 -6.75
N ARG A 106 8.22 2.79 -7.45
CA ARG A 106 8.89 1.51 -7.15
C ARG A 106 9.58 1.54 -5.78
N TYR A 107 10.31 2.61 -5.45
CA TYR A 107 10.92 2.77 -4.12
C TYR A 107 9.88 2.95 -3.03
N GLN A 108 8.80 3.69 -3.28
CA GLN A 108 7.69 3.79 -2.34
C GLN A 108 7.06 2.42 -2.08
N SER A 109 6.91 1.57 -3.11
CA SER A 109 6.47 0.18 -2.94
C SER A 109 7.47 -0.65 -2.13
N LEU A 110 8.78 -0.46 -2.32
CA LEU A 110 9.82 -1.14 -1.54
C LEU A 110 9.74 -0.76 -0.07
N ILE A 111 9.62 0.54 0.23
CA ILE A 111 9.50 1.06 1.59
C ILE A 111 8.16 0.62 2.20
N ASN A 112 7.07 0.60 1.44
CA ASN A 112 5.77 0.12 1.92
C ASN A 112 5.82 -1.36 2.30
N LYS A 113 6.60 -2.17 1.57
CA LYS A 113 6.82 -3.59 1.85
C LYS A 113 7.69 -3.79 3.09
N ASN A 114 8.75 -2.99 3.24
CA ASN A 114 9.69 -3.05 4.36
C ASN A 114 9.68 -1.73 5.13
N ARG A 115 8.62 -1.46 5.91
CA ARG A 115 8.38 -0.14 6.54
C ARG A 115 9.52 0.35 7.40
N VAL A 116 10.25 -0.56 8.05
CA VAL A 116 11.40 -0.26 8.91
C VAL A 116 12.51 0.49 8.16
N ILE A 117 12.70 0.24 6.85
CA ILE A 117 13.78 0.87 6.08
C ILE A 117 13.58 2.36 5.87
N ALA A 118 12.36 2.87 6.05
CA ALA A 118 12.06 4.30 5.93
C ALA A 118 12.86 5.13 6.94
N MET A 119 13.26 4.53 8.07
CA MET A 119 13.97 5.19 9.16
C MET A 119 15.50 5.14 9.01
N TYR A 120 16.01 4.52 7.94
CA TYR A 120 17.44 4.31 7.72
C TYR A 120 17.83 4.91 6.37
N SER A 121 18.95 5.63 6.33
CA SER A 121 19.43 6.19 5.06
C SER A 121 19.98 5.10 4.15
N ARG A 122 20.21 5.44 2.88
CA ARG A 122 20.82 4.55 1.89
C ARG A 122 22.18 4.07 2.38
N THR A 123 23.01 5.00 2.84
CA THR A 123 24.35 4.76 3.39
C THR A 123 24.34 4.85 4.92
N GLY A 124 25.34 4.25 5.57
CA GLY A 124 25.46 4.21 7.03
C GLY A 124 25.42 2.79 7.59
N THR A 125 25.53 2.69 8.92
CA THR A 125 25.50 1.43 9.65
C THR A 125 24.54 1.56 10.85
N PRO A 126 23.30 1.01 10.77
CA PRO A 126 22.73 0.30 9.62
C PRO A 126 22.13 1.24 8.56
N GLY A 127 22.19 0.85 7.28
CA GLY A 127 21.63 1.57 6.13
C GLY A 127 21.18 0.63 5.02
N TRP A 128 20.57 1.12 3.94
CA TRP A 128 20.05 0.24 2.87
C TRP A 128 21.15 -0.57 2.16
N THR A 129 22.38 -0.05 2.07
CA THR A 129 23.52 -0.81 1.52
C THR A 129 24.01 -1.92 2.46
N THR A 130 23.70 -1.83 3.75
CA THR A 130 24.06 -2.78 4.82
C THR A 130 22.78 -3.30 5.49
N ALA A 131 21.78 -3.59 4.66
CA ALA A 131 20.41 -3.76 5.12
C ALA A 131 20.27 -4.86 6.18
N SER A 132 21.11 -5.90 6.17
CA SER A 132 21.12 -6.97 7.19
C SER A 132 21.38 -6.50 8.63
N GLY A 133 21.93 -5.29 8.82
CA GLY A 133 22.08 -4.66 10.13
C GLY A 133 20.84 -3.89 10.60
N ILE A 134 19.83 -3.72 9.74
CA ILE A 134 18.57 -3.05 10.11
C ILE A 134 17.74 -4.03 10.95
N PRO A 135 17.36 -3.68 12.19
CA PRO A 135 16.50 -4.51 13.01
C PRO A 135 15.19 -4.85 12.28
N ASP A 136 14.77 -6.10 12.42
CA ASP A 136 13.50 -6.63 11.92
C ASP A 136 13.31 -6.60 10.38
N ILE A 137 14.35 -6.33 9.58
CA ILE A 137 14.21 -6.31 8.11
C ILE A 137 14.05 -7.70 7.46
N ASP A 138 14.58 -8.73 8.13
CA ASP A 138 14.68 -10.12 7.65
C ASP A 138 13.87 -11.06 8.55
N THR A 139 12.86 -10.56 9.25
CA THR A 139 11.90 -11.39 10.00
C THR A 139 11.22 -12.44 9.11
N CYS A 140 11.36 -12.29 7.79
CA CYS A 140 11.02 -13.29 6.79
C CYS A 140 12.21 -13.83 6.02
N THR A 141 12.20 -15.15 5.82
CA THR A 141 13.13 -15.95 4.98
C THR A 141 13.20 -15.55 3.50
N GLY A 142 12.70 -14.38 3.12
CA GLY A 142 12.61 -13.87 1.74
C GLY A 142 13.67 -12.86 1.33
N GLY A 143 14.74 -12.67 2.13
CA GLY A 143 15.83 -11.76 1.81
C GLY A 143 15.37 -10.32 1.68
N GLY A 144 14.65 -9.80 2.68
CA GLY A 144 14.26 -8.38 2.75
C GLY A 144 15.51 -7.50 2.70
N ALA A 145 16.53 -7.85 3.49
CA ALA A 145 17.84 -7.23 3.42
C ALA A 145 18.47 -7.37 2.04
N SER A 146 18.39 -8.55 1.41
CA SER A 146 18.92 -8.76 0.05
C SER A 146 18.20 -7.92 -1.01
N GLN A 147 16.87 -7.80 -0.92
CA GLN A 147 16.06 -6.97 -1.82
C GLN A 147 16.37 -5.48 -1.64
N VAL A 148 16.50 -5.03 -0.39
CA VAL A 148 16.83 -3.64 -0.05
C VAL A 148 18.27 -3.31 -0.44
N THR A 149 19.22 -4.20 -0.16
CA THR A 149 20.62 -4.07 -0.58
C THR A 149 20.74 -4.06 -2.10
N ALA A 150 20.04 -4.96 -2.78
CA ALA A 150 19.99 -4.97 -4.24
C ALA A 150 19.38 -3.67 -4.75
N ALA A 151 18.30 -3.16 -4.17
CA ALA A 151 17.68 -1.88 -4.55
C ALA A 151 18.53 -0.65 -4.20
N ALA A 152 19.44 -0.73 -3.22
CA ALA A 152 20.29 0.38 -2.81
C ALA A 152 21.40 0.72 -3.82
N THR A 153 21.56 -0.04 -4.91
CA THR A 153 22.54 0.25 -5.96
C THR A 153 22.16 1.50 -6.75
N THR A 154 23.18 2.23 -7.23
CA THR A 154 23.05 3.39 -8.12
C THR A 154 22.92 3.01 -9.60
N ASP A 155 22.71 1.72 -9.88
CA ASP A 155 22.66 1.22 -11.25
C ASP A 155 21.33 1.60 -11.92
N TRP A 156 21.41 1.85 -13.23
CA TRP A 156 20.24 2.09 -14.05
C TRP A 156 19.37 0.83 -14.17
N ARG A 157 18.08 1.00 -13.96
CA ARG A 157 17.06 -0.05 -14.09
C ARG A 157 16.05 0.35 -15.13
N ASP A 158 15.66 -0.60 -15.97
CA ASP A 158 14.60 -0.39 -16.95
C ASP A 158 13.25 -0.18 -16.23
N VAL A 159 12.48 0.80 -16.69
CA VAL A 159 11.10 1.01 -16.24
C VAL A 159 10.25 -0.23 -16.56
N ASP A 160 10.48 -0.77 -17.76
CA ASP A 160 9.96 -2.03 -18.26
C ASP A 160 11.10 -2.81 -18.92
N SER A 161 11.43 -3.99 -18.40
CA SER A 161 12.50 -4.83 -18.95
C SER A 161 12.18 -5.35 -20.37
N SER A 162 10.92 -5.32 -20.78
CA SER A 162 10.48 -5.72 -22.12
C SER A 162 10.46 -4.56 -23.12
N ASP A 163 10.52 -3.30 -22.64
CA ASP A 163 10.44 -2.10 -23.47
C ASP A 163 11.39 -1.01 -22.98
N SER A 164 12.60 -0.97 -23.56
CA SER A 164 13.61 0.04 -23.26
C SER A 164 13.19 1.47 -23.65
N SER A 165 12.17 1.64 -24.49
CA SER A 165 11.66 2.97 -24.87
C SER A 165 10.95 3.69 -23.73
N LYS A 166 10.55 2.97 -22.67
CA LYS A 166 9.96 3.53 -21.45
C LYS A 166 10.99 4.23 -20.56
N GLY A 167 12.27 4.13 -20.89
CA GLY A 167 13.36 4.74 -20.13
C GLY A 167 13.83 3.90 -18.96
N GLN A 168 14.70 4.51 -18.17
CA GLN A 168 15.35 3.90 -17.03
C GLN A 168 15.30 4.84 -15.83
N TYR A 169 15.43 4.27 -14.63
CA TYR A 169 15.54 5.02 -13.39
C TYR A 169 16.69 4.48 -12.54
N ARG A 170 17.23 5.31 -11.64
CA ARG A 170 18.21 4.89 -10.62
C ARG A 170 18.03 5.67 -9.32
N LEU A 171 18.43 5.04 -8.22
CA LEU A 171 18.56 5.72 -6.94
C LEU A 171 19.83 6.55 -6.90
N ILE A 172 19.70 7.83 -6.56
CA ILE A 172 20.85 8.68 -6.27
C ILE A 172 21.12 8.65 -4.78
N ASP A 173 20.11 8.92 -3.96
CA ASP A 173 20.26 8.87 -2.51
C ASP A 173 18.93 8.68 -1.79
N TYR A 174 19.02 8.23 -0.55
CA TYR A 174 17.93 8.28 0.41
C TYR A 174 18.51 8.70 1.76
N THR A 175 18.11 9.85 2.29
CA THR A 175 18.57 10.31 3.61
C THR A 175 17.41 10.37 4.59
N TYR A 176 17.67 10.07 5.86
CA TYR A 176 16.67 10.15 6.92
C TYR A 176 17.15 11.08 8.02
N SER A 177 16.31 12.02 8.41
CA SER A 177 16.57 13.06 9.42
C SER A 177 15.42 13.10 10.44
N PRO A 178 15.67 13.37 11.74
CA PRO A 178 16.93 13.85 12.33
C PRO A 178 17.91 12.76 12.79
N THR A 179 17.44 11.55 13.14
CA THR A 179 18.30 10.49 13.68
C THR A 179 17.83 9.13 13.18
N GLN A 180 18.72 8.38 12.52
CA GLN A 180 18.41 7.05 11.98
C GLN A 180 17.83 6.13 13.06
N GLY A 181 16.79 5.38 12.70
CA GLY A 181 16.12 4.45 13.62
C GLY A 181 15.20 5.12 14.66
N VAL A 182 15.01 6.44 14.64
CA VAL A 182 14.16 7.16 15.60
C VAL A 182 13.01 7.88 14.89
N LEU A 183 11.79 7.70 15.38
CA LEU A 183 10.59 8.40 14.91
C LEU A 183 10.25 9.60 15.80
N PRO A 184 9.57 10.64 15.29
CA PRO A 184 9.28 10.89 13.87
C PRO A 184 10.48 11.48 13.13
N GLY A 185 10.44 11.44 11.80
CA GLY A 185 11.43 12.05 10.93
C GLY A 185 10.94 12.23 9.50
N THR A 186 11.84 12.61 8.61
CA THR A 186 11.57 12.78 7.17
C THR A 186 12.64 12.06 6.38
N GLY A 187 12.21 11.17 5.49
CA GLY A 187 13.02 10.57 4.45
C GLY A 187 13.06 11.48 3.23
N VAL A 188 14.24 11.70 2.66
CA VAL A 188 14.42 12.44 1.41
C VAL A 188 14.92 11.45 0.37
N LEU A 189 14.08 11.13 -0.61
CA LEU A 189 14.37 10.20 -1.70
C LEU A 189 14.74 10.98 -2.96
N THR A 190 15.93 10.71 -3.51
CA THR A 190 16.40 11.32 -4.76
C THR A 190 16.57 10.26 -5.84
N ILE A 191 15.76 10.39 -6.91
CA ILE A 191 15.71 9.47 -8.05
C ILE A 191 16.07 10.23 -9.33
N GLU A 192 16.82 9.59 -10.22
CA GLU A 192 16.98 10.04 -11.59
C GLU A 192 16.23 9.13 -12.56
N GLY A 193 15.64 9.73 -13.58
CA GLY A 193 15.07 9.06 -14.74
C GLY A 193 15.78 9.50 -16.01
N ARG A 194 16.00 8.58 -16.96
CA ARG A 194 16.55 8.89 -18.29
C ARG A 194 15.78 8.18 -19.40
N VAL A 195 15.83 8.74 -20.59
CA VAL A 195 15.21 8.18 -21.81
C VAL A 195 16.15 8.32 -23.02
N ASN A 196 15.83 7.65 -24.13
CA ASN A 196 16.62 7.63 -25.37
C ASN A 196 18.04 7.03 -25.22
N GLN A 197 18.21 6.11 -24.28
CA GLN A 197 19.43 5.31 -24.11
C GLN A 197 19.54 4.20 -25.15
N VAL A 198 20.78 3.79 -25.46
CA VAL A 198 21.06 2.64 -26.33
C VAL A 198 21.44 1.45 -25.47
N GLY A 199 20.63 0.38 -25.52
CA GLY A 199 20.80 -0.84 -24.71
C GLY A 199 19.80 -0.94 -23.56
N THR A 200 20.03 -1.87 -22.63
CA THR A 200 19.19 -2.14 -21.45
C THR A 200 20.02 -2.12 -20.17
N SER A 201 19.35 -1.93 -19.04
CA SER A 201 19.95 -1.99 -17.69
C SER A 201 21.21 -1.11 -17.53
N SER A 202 22.17 -1.55 -16.70
CA SER A 202 23.38 -0.79 -16.35
C SER A 202 24.41 -0.66 -17.47
N THR A 203 24.29 -1.43 -18.56
CA THR A 203 25.20 -1.37 -19.71
C THR A 203 24.74 -0.37 -20.78
N ALA A 204 23.54 0.19 -20.63
CA ALA A 204 22.99 1.13 -21.59
C ALA A 204 23.82 2.43 -21.65
N THR A 205 24.19 2.83 -22.86
CA THR A 205 24.99 4.03 -23.13
C THR A 205 24.09 5.22 -23.51
N SER A 206 24.57 6.43 -23.27
CA SER A 206 23.87 7.65 -23.66
C SER A 206 23.85 7.75 -25.19
N GLY A 207 22.66 7.68 -25.78
CA GLY A 207 22.42 7.96 -27.19
C GLY A 207 22.29 9.46 -27.46
N VAL A 208 22.21 9.82 -28.75
CA VAL A 208 21.85 11.17 -29.17
C VAL A 208 20.43 11.48 -28.67
N GLY A 209 20.27 12.60 -27.95
CA GLY A 209 18.98 12.99 -27.38
C GLY A 209 18.64 12.34 -26.04
N THR A 210 19.62 11.74 -25.35
CA THR A 210 19.42 11.29 -23.97
C THR A 210 19.08 12.49 -23.09
N ALA A 211 17.93 12.45 -22.43
CA ALA A 211 17.58 13.42 -21.39
C ALA A 211 17.52 12.71 -20.05
N THR A 212 18.16 13.30 -19.05
CA THR A 212 18.11 12.85 -17.66
C THR A 212 17.39 13.91 -16.84
N THR A 213 16.56 13.46 -15.90
CA THR A 213 15.86 14.34 -14.96
C THR A 213 15.98 13.79 -13.55
N ARG A 214 16.20 14.69 -12.58
CA ARG A 214 16.28 14.32 -11.17
C ARG A 214 15.04 14.81 -10.42
N LEU A 215 14.52 13.93 -9.57
CA LEU A 215 13.40 14.18 -8.67
C LEU A 215 13.84 13.92 -7.24
N GLN A 216 13.55 14.88 -6.37
CA GLN A 216 13.64 14.75 -4.93
C GLN A 216 12.23 14.74 -4.34
N VAL A 217 12.02 13.81 -3.41
CA VAL A 217 10.72 13.58 -2.79
C VAL A 217 10.89 13.50 -1.28
N ASN A 218 10.09 14.29 -0.56
CA ASN A 218 10.08 14.25 0.90
C ASN A 218 8.97 13.28 1.35
N ILE A 219 9.39 12.28 2.10
CA ILE A 219 8.59 11.18 2.63
C ILE A 219 8.52 11.38 4.14
N PRO A 220 7.44 11.95 4.68
CA PRO A 220 7.26 12.01 6.13
C PRO A 220 7.22 10.59 6.70
N VAL A 221 7.95 10.35 7.79
CA VAL A 221 7.92 9.09 8.53
C VAL A 221 7.50 9.42 9.95
N ILE A 222 6.22 9.23 10.23
CA ILE A 222 5.65 9.59 11.51
C ILE A 222 5.53 8.35 12.39
N ASN A 223 5.62 8.57 13.70
CA ASN A 223 5.10 7.59 14.64
C ASN A 223 3.59 7.62 14.51
N GLN A 224 2.97 6.59 13.92
CA GLN A 224 1.53 6.49 13.97
C GLN A 224 1.20 6.03 15.39
N PRO A 225 0.59 6.89 16.24
CA PRO A 225 0.13 6.41 17.53
C PRO A 225 -0.84 5.28 17.23
N SER A 226 -0.52 4.08 17.70
CA SER A 226 -1.27 2.86 17.38
C SER A 226 -2.78 3.06 17.58
N GLY A 227 -3.17 3.97 18.48
CA GLY A 227 -4.55 4.26 18.81
C GLY A 227 -5.48 4.77 17.70
N ALA A 228 -4.99 5.50 16.69
CA ALA A 228 -5.88 6.04 15.64
C ALA A 228 -6.02 5.11 14.44
N SER A 229 -5.19 4.06 14.35
CA SER A 229 -5.26 3.10 13.26
C SER A 229 -6.43 2.13 13.47
N PRO A 230 -7.24 1.88 12.43
CA PRO A 230 -8.23 0.80 12.46
C PRO A 230 -7.57 -0.50 12.90
N ALA A 231 -8.18 -1.18 13.87
CA ALA A 231 -7.73 -2.52 14.22
C ALA A 231 -8.03 -3.47 13.05
N PRO A 232 -7.14 -4.42 12.73
CA PRO A 232 -7.46 -5.42 11.73
C PRO A 232 -8.67 -6.22 12.20
N ALA A 233 -9.60 -6.49 11.27
CA ALA A 233 -10.75 -7.35 11.52
C ALA A 233 -10.28 -8.73 11.98
N LEU A 234 -9.22 -9.22 11.34
CA LEU A 234 -8.64 -10.52 11.59
C LEU A 234 -7.11 -10.41 11.67
N LEU A 235 -6.53 -10.77 12.81
CA LEU A 235 -5.08 -10.89 13.00
C LEU A 235 -4.74 -12.35 13.28
N ILE A 236 -3.88 -12.94 12.46
CA ILE A 236 -3.55 -14.37 12.54
C ILE A 236 -2.02 -14.55 12.55
N GLN A 237 -1.51 -15.46 13.38
CA GLN A 237 -0.06 -15.76 13.43
C GLN A 237 0.38 -16.66 12.28
N ASN A 238 -0.33 -17.77 12.08
CA ASN A 238 -0.05 -18.73 11.03
C ASN A 238 -1.35 -19.31 10.51
N PHE A 239 -1.39 -19.78 9.27
CA PHE A 239 -2.51 -20.62 8.84
C PHE A 239 -2.00 -22.02 8.62
N THR A 240 -2.69 -22.97 9.24
CA THR A 240 -2.57 -24.38 8.92
C THR A 240 -3.58 -24.80 7.86
N GLN A 241 -4.71 -24.09 7.70
CA GLN A 241 -5.82 -24.46 6.81
C GLN A 241 -6.50 -23.28 6.08
N ASN A 242 -7.42 -23.58 5.17
CA ASN A 242 -8.10 -22.65 4.25
C ASN A 242 -9.29 -21.92 4.90
N MET A 243 -9.40 -20.60 4.75
CA MET A 243 -10.56 -19.83 5.25
C MET A 243 -11.89 -20.21 4.57
N GLY A 244 -11.83 -20.93 3.44
CA GLY A 244 -12.97 -21.39 2.67
C GLY A 244 -13.76 -20.22 2.10
N GLY A 245 -15.08 -20.32 2.18
CA GLY A 245 -16.00 -19.26 1.76
C GLY A 245 -16.06 -18.05 2.70
N ASN A 246 -15.43 -18.12 3.88
CA ASN A 246 -15.50 -17.05 4.87
C ASN A 246 -14.95 -15.74 4.28
N LYS A 247 -15.77 -14.70 4.38
CA LYS A 247 -15.39 -13.33 4.02
C LYS A 247 -15.13 -12.51 5.26
N VAL A 248 -14.16 -11.61 5.17
CA VAL A 248 -13.81 -10.64 6.19
C VAL A 248 -14.07 -9.26 5.62
N LYS A 249 -14.82 -8.44 6.34
CA LYS A 249 -14.99 -7.03 6.01
C LYS A 249 -14.05 -6.19 6.85
N GLY A 250 -12.87 -5.91 6.28
CA GLY A 250 -11.78 -5.21 6.93
C GLY A 250 -10.46 -5.87 6.57
N ASP A 251 -9.37 -5.41 7.18
CA ASP A 251 -8.05 -5.94 6.88
C ASP A 251 -7.85 -7.30 7.55
N ILE A 252 -7.32 -8.25 6.77
CA ILE A 252 -6.74 -9.49 7.27
C ILE A 252 -5.23 -9.25 7.37
N VAL A 253 -4.71 -9.28 8.59
CA VAL A 253 -3.29 -9.14 8.86
C VAL A 253 -2.72 -10.48 9.29
N VAL A 254 -1.63 -10.89 8.65
CA VAL A 254 -0.89 -12.11 8.98
C VAL A 254 0.41 -11.70 9.67
N ALA A 255 0.59 -12.08 10.93
CA ALA A 255 1.82 -11.91 11.69
C ALA A 255 2.84 -12.97 11.25
N GLY A 256 3.28 -12.85 9.99
CA GLY A 256 4.14 -13.78 9.31
C GLY A 256 4.49 -13.28 7.91
N CYS A 257 5.17 -14.15 7.16
CA CYS A 257 5.99 -13.74 6.00
C CYS A 257 5.36 -13.96 4.65
N SER A 258 4.40 -14.86 4.60
CA SER A 258 3.64 -15.16 3.40
C SER A 258 2.18 -15.19 3.81
N VAL A 259 1.33 -14.74 2.89
CA VAL A 259 -0.08 -15.02 2.98
C VAL A 259 -0.23 -16.52 2.74
N PRO A 260 -0.79 -17.29 3.67
CA PRO A 260 -0.88 -18.73 3.45
C PRO A 260 -1.85 -19.07 2.33
N SER A 261 -1.65 -20.23 1.68
CA SER A 261 -2.41 -20.69 0.51
C SER A 261 -3.94 -20.77 0.72
N GLY A 262 -4.37 -20.74 1.98
CA GLY A 262 -5.76 -20.73 2.43
C GLY A 262 -6.44 -19.36 2.48
N VAL A 263 -5.71 -18.28 2.17
CA VAL A 263 -6.16 -16.90 2.32
C VAL A 263 -5.83 -16.14 1.05
N SER A 264 -6.79 -15.37 0.56
CA SER A 264 -6.62 -14.59 -0.66
C SER A 264 -7.42 -13.30 -0.59
N SER A 265 -7.27 -12.44 -1.60
CA SER A 265 -8.16 -11.30 -1.80
C SER A 265 -9.63 -11.70 -1.90
N SER A 266 -9.93 -12.93 -2.32
CA SER A 266 -11.31 -13.42 -2.32
C SER A 266 -11.90 -13.52 -0.92
N ASN A 267 -11.09 -13.63 0.14
CA ASN A 267 -11.55 -13.68 1.52
C ASN A 267 -11.85 -12.31 2.11
N THR A 268 -11.61 -11.21 1.39
CA THR A 268 -12.02 -9.87 1.84
C THR A 268 -13.22 -9.38 1.03
N VAL A 269 -14.15 -8.66 1.67
CA VAL A 269 -15.34 -8.12 0.96
C VAL A 269 -14.96 -7.05 -0.07
N SER A 270 -13.90 -6.29 0.21
CA SER A 270 -13.40 -5.24 -0.70
C SER A 270 -12.49 -5.76 -1.81
N GLY A 271 -12.11 -7.05 -1.80
CA GLY A 271 -11.12 -7.61 -2.72
C GLY A 271 -9.67 -7.20 -2.41
N ASN A 272 -9.43 -6.54 -1.28
CA ASN A 272 -8.07 -6.21 -0.82
C ASN A 272 -7.29 -7.50 -0.54
N ALA A 273 -6.01 -7.53 -0.94
CA ALA A 273 -5.12 -8.63 -0.57
C ALA A 273 -4.85 -8.63 0.95
N PRO A 274 -4.71 -9.81 1.58
CA PRO A 274 -4.25 -9.92 2.95
C PRO A 274 -2.87 -9.26 3.13
N ILE A 275 -2.67 -8.62 4.28
CA ILE A 275 -1.46 -7.87 4.60
C ILE A 275 -0.55 -8.75 5.44
N THR A 276 0.66 -9.05 4.97
CA THR A 276 1.70 -9.70 5.78
C THR A 276 2.45 -8.64 6.59
N LYS A 277 2.57 -8.84 7.91
CA LYS A 277 3.35 -8.02 8.82
C LYS A 277 4.22 -8.91 9.71
N PRO A 278 5.42 -9.29 9.27
CA PRO A 278 6.25 -10.22 10.03
C PRO A 278 6.80 -9.63 11.33
N ASP A 279 7.01 -8.32 11.37
CA ASP A 279 7.46 -7.60 12.57
C ASP A 279 6.33 -7.30 13.54
N LEU A 280 5.08 -7.62 13.16
CA LEU A 280 3.95 -7.44 14.04
C LEU A 280 3.98 -8.55 15.10
N ALA A 281 4.65 -8.27 16.20
CA ALA A 281 4.53 -9.07 17.40
C ALA A 281 3.04 -9.16 17.78
N PHE A 282 2.57 -10.40 17.98
CA PHE A 282 1.20 -10.60 18.40
C PHE A 282 1.02 -9.94 19.78
N PRO A 283 -0.06 -9.16 19.99
CA PRO A 283 -0.28 -8.47 21.25
C PRO A 283 -0.25 -9.47 22.42
N LYS A 284 0.48 -9.17 23.50
CA LYS A 284 0.49 -10.05 24.67
C LYS A 284 -0.87 -9.99 25.34
N THR A 285 -1.43 -11.14 25.67
CA THR A 285 -2.63 -11.25 26.49
C THR A 285 -2.45 -10.48 27.81
N PRO A 286 -3.43 -9.71 28.32
CA PRO A 286 -3.28 -8.94 29.56
C PRO A 286 -3.24 -9.84 30.80
N THR A 287 -2.64 -9.37 31.90
CA THR A 287 -2.67 -10.05 33.20
C THR A 287 -4.03 -9.88 33.89
N LEU A 288 -4.41 -10.81 34.76
CA LEU A 288 -5.61 -10.64 35.59
C LEU A 288 -5.42 -9.44 36.53
N PRO A 289 -6.47 -8.64 36.77
CA PRO A 289 -6.43 -7.61 37.79
C PRO A 289 -6.37 -8.26 39.18
N THR A 290 -5.68 -7.59 40.12
CA THR A 290 -5.46 -8.10 41.48
C THR A 290 -6.62 -7.79 42.43
N SER A 291 -7.47 -6.83 42.11
CA SER A 291 -8.70 -6.46 42.83
C SER A 291 -9.92 -6.53 41.90
N ASN A 292 -11.13 -6.48 42.45
CA ASN A 292 -12.40 -6.33 41.71
C ASN A 292 -12.57 -7.29 40.52
N LEU A 293 -12.03 -8.51 40.63
CA LEU A 293 -12.18 -9.58 39.65
C LEU A 293 -13.39 -10.44 40.03
N ASN A 294 -14.39 -10.47 39.16
CA ASN A 294 -15.60 -11.26 39.37
C ASN A 294 -15.41 -12.66 38.80
N THR A 295 -15.30 -13.68 39.65
CA THR A 295 -15.21 -15.07 39.18
C THR A 295 -16.60 -15.64 38.98
N VAL A 296 -16.85 -16.23 37.80
CA VAL A 296 -18.16 -16.71 37.38
C VAL A 296 -18.05 -18.04 36.64
N SER A 297 -19.07 -18.89 36.76
CA SER A 297 -19.21 -20.06 35.89
C SER A 297 -19.79 -19.65 34.53
N PRO A 298 -19.55 -20.41 33.44
CA PRO A 298 -20.13 -20.10 32.14
C PRO A 298 -21.67 -19.97 32.15
N SER A 299 -22.36 -20.78 32.95
CA SER A 299 -23.83 -20.72 33.09
C SER A 299 -24.33 -19.44 33.77
N ASP A 300 -23.50 -18.77 34.58
CA ASP A 300 -23.89 -17.51 35.23
C ASP A 300 -23.79 -16.30 34.29
N VAL A 301 -23.02 -16.44 33.21
CA VAL A 301 -22.80 -15.38 32.22
C VAL A 301 -23.80 -15.47 31.08
N LEU A 302 -24.13 -16.69 30.65
CA LEU A 302 -25.07 -16.89 29.55
C LEU A 302 -26.51 -16.59 30.01
N GLY A 303 -27.23 -15.79 29.22
CA GLY A 303 -28.60 -15.37 29.54
C GLY A 303 -28.68 -14.22 30.55
N THR A 304 -27.56 -13.58 30.92
CA THR A 304 -27.54 -12.50 31.91
C THR A 304 -27.13 -11.14 31.33
N ASN A 305 -27.49 -10.08 32.07
CA ASN A 305 -27.11 -8.72 31.77
C ASN A 305 -25.91 -8.34 32.64
N LEU A 306 -24.83 -7.86 32.02
CA LEU A 306 -23.61 -7.45 32.72
C LEU A 306 -23.44 -5.92 32.70
N PRO A 307 -22.97 -5.27 33.78
CA PRO A 307 -22.67 -5.89 35.05
C PRO A 307 -23.92 -6.39 35.77
N ARG A 308 -23.78 -7.46 36.57
CA ARG A 308 -24.89 -8.10 37.27
C ARG A 308 -25.55 -7.11 38.21
N LYS A 309 -26.87 -7.22 38.31
CA LYS A 309 -27.69 -6.40 39.18
C LYS A 309 -28.48 -7.28 40.13
N ASN A 310 -28.71 -6.79 41.34
CA ASN A 310 -29.66 -7.42 42.25
C ASN A 310 -31.11 -7.16 41.82
N ALA A 311 -32.08 -7.72 42.54
CA ALA A 311 -33.50 -7.56 42.26
C ALA A 311 -33.97 -6.08 42.28
N SER A 312 -33.26 -5.21 42.99
CA SER A 312 -33.51 -3.77 43.05
C SER A 312 -32.86 -2.98 41.90
N GLY A 313 -32.21 -3.65 40.95
CA GLY A 313 -31.54 -3.01 39.81
C GLY A 313 -30.19 -2.37 40.12
N VAL A 314 -29.66 -2.55 41.34
CA VAL A 314 -28.35 -2.02 41.75
C VAL A 314 -27.25 -2.96 41.27
N VAL A 315 -26.19 -2.40 40.67
CA VAL A 315 -25.03 -3.16 40.21
C VAL A 315 -24.32 -3.81 41.40
N THR A 316 -24.13 -5.13 41.35
CA THR A 316 -23.47 -5.90 42.40
C THR A 316 -22.00 -6.16 42.12
N ASP A 317 -21.62 -6.14 40.84
CA ASP A 317 -20.23 -6.33 40.43
C ASP A 317 -19.43 -5.06 40.69
N GLN A 318 -18.18 -5.21 41.10
CA GLN A 318 -17.28 -4.07 41.31
C GLN A 318 -16.51 -3.75 40.03
N ALA A 319 -16.51 -2.48 39.64
CA ALA A 319 -15.69 -1.99 38.54
C ALA A 319 -14.24 -1.74 38.98
N GLN A 320 -13.31 -1.80 38.05
CA GLN A 320 -11.96 -1.28 38.21
C GLN A 320 -11.94 0.26 38.26
N PRO A 321 -10.82 0.88 38.68
CA PRO A 321 -10.66 2.35 38.65
C PRO A 321 -10.87 2.98 37.27
N ASP A 322 -10.69 2.24 36.18
CA ASP A 322 -10.94 2.68 34.80
C ASP A 322 -12.41 2.58 34.36
N GLY A 323 -13.29 2.11 35.26
CA GLY A 323 -14.72 1.94 35.04
C GLY A 323 -15.12 0.64 34.32
N SER A 324 -14.18 -0.27 34.06
CA SER A 324 -14.46 -1.55 33.42
C SER A 324 -14.74 -2.67 34.43
N TYR A 325 -15.59 -3.63 34.05
CA TYR A 325 -15.95 -4.79 34.86
C TYR A 325 -15.22 -6.02 34.34
N HIS A 326 -14.43 -6.65 35.20
CA HIS A 326 -13.59 -7.79 34.83
C HIS A 326 -14.19 -9.10 35.35
N TYR A 327 -14.25 -10.11 34.48
CA TYR A 327 -14.80 -11.42 34.79
C TYR A 327 -13.81 -12.53 34.43
N LEU A 328 -13.55 -13.41 35.40
CA LEU A 328 -12.86 -14.68 35.16
C LEU A 328 -13.91 -15.77 34.94
N ILE A 329 -14.02 -16.26 33.71
CA ILE A 329 -14.95 -17.32 33.33
C ILE A 329 -14.26 -18.67 33.52
N GLN A 330 -14.73 -19.45 34.48
CA GLN A 330 -14.16 -20.74 34.86
C GLN A 330 -14.70 -21.87 33.98
N GLY A 331 -14.08 -22.05 32.81
CA GLY A 331 -14.41 -23.12 31.87
C GLY A 331 -14.69 -22.60 30.46
N ASN A 332 -15.38 -23.43 29.67
CA ASN A 332 -15.74 -23.10 28.29
C ASN A 332 -16.84 -22.05 28.26
N LEU A 333 -16.59 -20.93 27.58
CA LEU A 333 -17.64 -20.00 27.19
C LEU A 333 -18.37 -20.60 25.99
N ALA A 334 -19.38 -21.42 26.27
CA ALA A 334 -20.15 -22.13 25.26
C ALA A 334 -21.65 -21.95 25.44
N GLY A 335 -22.27 -21.15 24.57
CA GLY A 335 -23.72 -21.01 24.50
C GLY A 335 -24.28 -21.93 23.43
N ASN A 336 -25.31 -22.72 23.73
CA ASN A 336 -26.06 -23.50 22.74
C ASN A 336 -27.53 -23.07 22.76
N GLY A 337 -28.06 -22.67 21.60
CA GLY A 337 -29.47 -22.29 21.44
C GLY A 337 -29.75 -20.78 21.54
N SER A 338 -31.02 -20.38 21.39
CA SER A 338 -31.45 -18.98 21.26
C SER A 338 -31.56 -18.19 22.57
N GLY A 339 -31.38 -18.85 23.73
CA GLY A 339 -31.50 -18.24 25.06
C GLY A 339 -30.17 -17.85 25.71
N ALA A 340 -29.04 -18.18 25.11
CA ALA A 340 -27.71 -18.00 25.69
C ALA A 340 -27.11 -16.60 25.41
N ASN A 341 -27.96 -15.57 25.36
CA ASN A 341 -27.55 -14.20 25.02
C ASN A 341 -26.81 -13.55 26.18
N ILE A 342 -25.78 -12.78 25.89
CA ILE A 342 -25.09 -11.94 26.88
C ILE A 342 -25.35 -10.51 26.48
N THR A 343 -25.99 -9.72 27.34
CA THR A 343 -26.19 -8.30 27.06
C THR A 343 -25.37 -7.44 28.02
N LEU A 344 -24.83 -6.34 27.50
CA LEU A 344 -24.14 -5.36 28.31
C LEU A 344 -25.10 -4.22 28.64
N GLY A 345 -25.06 -3.76 29.89
CA GLY A 345 -25.71 -2.53 30.31
C GLY A 345 -25.19 -1.36 29.48
N THR A 346 -26.05 -0.38 29.22
CA THR A 346 -25.72 0.78 28.39
C THR A 346 -24.44 1.46 28.86
N GLY A 347 -23.43 1.51 27.98
CA GLY A 347 -22.13 2.14 28.25
C GLY A 347 -21.18 1.34 29.16
N ALA A 348 -21.59 0.18 29.67
CA ALA A 348 -20.72 -0.66 30.48
C ALA A 348 -19.58 -1.24 29.64
N LYS A 349 -18.36 -1.17 30.18
CA LYS A 349 -17.17 -1.81 29.61
C LYS A 349 -16.93 -3.12 30.35
N VAL A 350 -16.85 -4.23 29.63
CA VAL A 350 -16.72 -5.57 30.19
C VAL A 350 -15.53 -6.29 29.59
N VAL A 351 -14.74 -6.93 30.44
CA VAL A 351 -13.55 -7.70 30.07
C VAL A 351 -13.69 -9.13 30.58
N PHE A 352 -13.64 -10.10 29.66
CA PHE A 352 -13.68 -11.53 29.97
C PHE A 352 -12.29 -12.14 29.89
N TYR A 353 -11.98 -12.99 30.87
CA TYR A 353 -10.82 -13.87 30.89
C TYR A 353 -11.33 -15.31 30.90
N VAL A 354 -11.16 -16.04 29.81
CA VAL A 354 -11.83 -17.34 29.62
C VAL A 354 -10.86 -18.50 29.85
N GLN A 355 -11.09 -19.31 30.89
CA GLN A 355 -10.33 -20.54 31.18
C GLN A 355 -10.90 -21.74 30.41
N GLY A 356 -10.88 -21.68 29.07
CA GLY A 356 -11.41 -22.76 28.24
C GLY A 356 -11.67 -22.31 26.81
N LYS A 357 -12.45 -23.11 26.08
CA LYS A 357 -12.85 -22.81 24.70
C LYS A 357 -13.87 -21.67 24.65
N ILE A 358 -13.87 -20.93 23.55
CA ILE A 358 -14.88 -19.91 23.24
C ILE A 358 -15.68 -20.46 22.06
N ASP A 359 -16.69 -21.28 22.33
CA ASP A 359 -17.41 -22.04 21.31
C ASP A 359 -18.91 -21.72 21.38
N ILE A 360 -19.37 -20.77 20.58
CA ILE A 360 -20.74 -20.27 20.60
C ILE A 360 -21.55 -20.96 19.51
N GLY A 361 -22.53 -21.78 19.89
CA GLY A 361 -23.38 -22.59 19.02
C GLY A 361 -24.85 -22.17 18.99
N GLY A 362 -25.54 -22.41 17.87
CA GLY A 362 -26.96 -22.12 17.71
C GLY A 362 -27.23 -20.71 17.23
N SER A 363 -27.92 -19.88 18.02
CA SER A 363 -28.12 -18.46 17.70
C SER A 363 -28.00 -17.54 18.92
N PRO A 364 -26.93 -17.62 19.72
CA PRO A 364 -26.71 -16.72 20.83
C PRO A 364 -26.19 -15.39 20.30
N ASP A 365 -26.61 -14.31 20.93
CA ASP A 365 -26.07 -12.99 20.66
C ASP A 365 -25.30 -12.48 21.88
N ILE A 366 -24.01 -12.26 21.68
CA ILE A 366 -23.11 -11.67 22.65
C ILE A 366 -22.95 -10.20 22.27
N ASN A 367 -23.51 -9.32 23.10
CA ASN A 367 -23.45 -7.87 22.97
C ASN A 367 -24.14 -7.35 21.68
N LYS A 368 -25.27 -7.94 21.24
CA LYS A 368 -26.01 -7.67 19.98
C LYS A 368 -26.24 -6.20 19.60
N ASN A 369 -26.29 -5.29 20.56
CA ASN A 369 -26.62 -3.88 20.34
C ASN A 369 -25.61 -2.96 21.03
N GLY A 370 -24.48 -3.50 21.48
CA GLY A 370 -23.44 -2.71 22.10
C GLY A 370 -22.37 -2.31 21.09
N TYR A 371 -21.48 -1.43 21.52
CA TYR A 371 -20.28 -1.18 20.72
C TYR A 371 -19.28 -2.32 20.96
N PRO A 372 -18.65 -2.89 19.91
CA PRO A 372 -17.61 -3.90 20.06
C PRO A 372 -16.48 -3.51 21.02
N LYS A 373 -16.12 -2.22 21.10
CA LYS A 373 -15.13 -1.69 22.06
C LYS A 373 -15.53 -1.84 23.53
N ASN A 374 -16.81 -2.08 23.82
CA ASN A 374 -17.30 -2.25 25.18
C ASN A 374 -17.13 -3.69 25.69
N LEU A 375 -16.81 -4.66 24.82
CA LEU A 375 -16.55 -6.04 25.21
C LEU A 375 -15.19 -6.51 24.71
N GLN A 376 -14.34 -6.96 25.63
CA GLN A 376 -13.06 -7.57 25.32
C GLN A 376 -13.04 -8.99 25.88
N ILE A 377 -12.68 -9.97 25.07
CA ILE A 377 -12.62 -11.38 25.45
C ILE A 377 -11.17 -11.86 25.25
N TYR A 378 -10.51 -12.16 26.35
CA TYR A 378 -9.15 -12.68 26.38
C TYR A 378 -9.17 -14.18 26.69
N GLY A 379 -8.67 -14.97 25.74
CA GLY A 379 -8.45 -16.39 25.92
C GLY A 379 -7.28 -16.68 26.85
N ASN A 380 -7.38 -17.75 27.64
CA ASN A 380 -6.30 -18.22 28.48
C ASN A 380 -5.18 -18.82 27.62
N THR A 381 -3.97 -18.29 27.74
CA THR A 381 -2.82 -18.70 26.92
C THR A 381 -1.88 -19.57 27.70
N PHE A 382 -1.01 -20.29 26.99
CA PHE A 382 0.15 -20.89 27.63
C PHE A 382 1.09 -19.78 28.13
N GLN A 383 1.72 -20.01 29.28
CA GLN A 383 2.88 -19.24 29.67
C GLN A 383 4.08 -19.72 28.87
N ARG A 384 4.92 -18.80 28.39
CA ARG A 384 6.07 -19.12 27.55
C ARG A 384 7.38 -18.64 28.15
N ASN A 385 8.45 -19.36 27.87
CA ASN A 385 9.83 -19.01 28.15
C ASN A 385 10.32 -17.92 27.17
N ALA A 386 11.54 -17.43 27.39
CA ALA A 386 12.14 -16.42 26.51
C ALA A 386 12.40 -16.96 25.09
N ASP A 387 12.53 -18.28 24.94
CA ASP A 387 12.68 -19.01 23.68
C ASP A 387 11.34 -19.45 23.05
N ASP A 388 10.22 -18.89 23.51
CA ASP A 388 8.85 -19.21 23.09
C ASP A 388 8.35 -20.63 23.42
N THR A 389 9.15 -21.46 24.12
CA THR A 389 8.69 -22.78 24.58
C THR A 389 7.65 -22.65 25.71
N VAL A 390 6.73 -23.62 25.79
CA VAL A 390 5.71 -23.65 26.86
C VAL A 390 6.37 -23.88 28.21
N LYS A 391 6.10 -23.00 29.18
CA LYS A 391 6.54 -23.16 30.57
C LYS A 391 5.83 -24.34 31.21
N LEU A 392 6.59 -25.17 31.92
CA LEU A 392 6.07 -26.30 32.69
C LEU A 392 6.22 -26.05 34.20
N ASP A 393 5.31 -26.61 34.98
CA ASP A 393 5.44 -26.68 36.43
C ASP A 393 6.41 -27.81 36.85
N ALA A 394 6.62 -27.96 38.17
CA ALA A 394 7.49 -29.01 38.73
C ALA A 394 6.99 -30.45 38.44
N SER A 395 5.76 -30.60 37.97
CA SER A 395 5.15 -31.88 37.56
C SER A 395 5.09 -32.06 36.04
N ASN A 396 5.83 -31.27 35.26
CA ASN A 396 5.83 -31.25 33.80
C ASN A 396 4.46 -30.96 33.17
N LYS A 397 3.61 -30.19 33.84
CA LYS A 397 2.33 -29.71 33.28
C LYS A 397 2.48 -28.30 32.71
N PRO A 398 1.86 -27.98 31.56
CA PRO A 398 1.85 -26.64 31.02
C PRO A 398 1.31 -25.61 32.01
N LEU A 399 1.99 -24.49 32.17
CA LEU A 399 1.45 -23.35 32.91
C LEU A 399 0.59 -22.49 31.97
N THR A 400 -0.55 -22.03 32.46
CA THR A 400 -1.44 -21.13 31.73
C THR A 400 -1.50 -19.76 32.41
N LYS A 401 -1.85 -18.73 31.64
CA LYS A 401 -1.79 -17.34 32.12
C LYS A 401 -2.81 -17.05 33.22
N TYR A 402 -4.00 -17.60 33.10
CA TYR A 402 -5.11 -17.39 34.03
C TYR A 402 -5.31 -18.56 34.99
N GLY A 403 -4.39 -19.53 35.01
CA GLY A 403 -4.58 -20.80 35.72
C GLY A 403 -5.68 -21.65 35.11
N CYS A 404 -6.05 -22.72 35.80
CA CYS A 404 -7.15 -23.61 35.42
C CYS A 404 -8.14 -23.73 36.57
N SER A 405 -9.41 -23.94 36.25
CA SER A 405 -10.44 -24.22 37.25
C SER A 405 -10.14 -25.53 37.99
N ALA A 406 -10.51 -25.61 39.27
CA ALA A 406 -10.30 -26.80 40.09
C ALA A 406 -10.95 -28.04 39.43
N GLY A 407 -10.24 -29.17 39.42
CA GLY A 407 -10.71 -30.42 38.79
C GLY A 407 -10.32 -30.61 37.33
N ILE A 408 -9.73 -29.61 36.66
CA ILE A 408 -9.14 -29.79 35.32
C ILE A 408 -7.70 -30.29 35.46
N THR A 409 -7.47 -31.56 35.13
CA THR A 409 -6.12 -32.13 35.08
C THR A 409 -5.49 -31.81 33.73
N LEU A 410 -4.47 -30.94 33.73
CA LEU A 410 -3.63 -30.74 32.55
C LEU A 410 -2.83 -32.03 32.26
N PRO A 411 -2.68 -32.40 30.98
CA PRO A 411 -1.89 -33.56 30.60
C PRO A 411 -0.43 -33.30 30.99
N THR A 412 0.19 -34.31 31.59
CA THR A 412 1.63 -34.33 31.79
C THR A 412 2.29 -34.41 30.42
N LEU A 413 3.14 -33.44 30.07
CA LEU A 413 3.94 -33.57 28.87
C LEU A 413 5.05 -34.58 29.14
N THR A 414 5.12 -35.64 28.35
CA THR A 414 6.34 -36.46 28.30
C THR A 414 7.46 -35.62 27.68
N PRO A 415 8.65 -35.54 28.31
CA PRO A 415 9.80 -34.80 27.77
C PRO A 415 10.15 -35.23 26.33
N PRO A 416 10.87 -34.40 25.57
CA PRO A 416 10.83 -34.42 24.11
C PRO A 416 11.37 -35.72 23.52
N VAL A 417 10.54 -36.37 22.70
CA VAL A 417 11.01 -37.27 21.66
C VAL A 417 11.37 -36.37 20.46
N SER A 418 12.57 -36.52 19.92
CA SER A 418 13.20 -35.66 18.90
C SER A 418 12.27 -35.18 17.76
N ASP A 419 12.04 -33.87 17.77
CA ASP A 419 11.81 -32.83 16.77
C ASP A 419 11.54 -33.12 15.27
N SER A 420 10.62 -34.03 14.87
CA SER A 420 10.23 -34.05 13.44
C SER A 420 8.78 -34.38 13.09
N ALA A 421 7.93 -34.78 14.04
CA ALA A 421 6.56 -35.21 13.69
C ALA A 421 5.55 -35.04 14.84
N ILE A 422 5.62 -33.96 15.61
CA ILE A 422 4.55 -33.67 16.57
C ILE A 422 3.42 -32.96 15.81
N SER A 423 2.52 -33.75 15.24
CA SER A 423 1.13 -33.30 15.15
C SER A 423 0.71 -32.96 16.59
N PRO A 424 0.20 -31.74 16.88
CA PRO A 424 -0.15 -31.36 18.24
C PRO A 424 -1.07 -32.45 18.81
N PRO A 425 -0.73 -33.07 19.95
CA PRO A 425 -1.61 -34.06 20.56
C PRO A 425 -3.00 -33.45 20.65
N SER A 426 -4.04 -34.22 20.31
CA SER A 426 -5.42 -33.79 20.42
C SER A 426 -5.75 -33.66 21.91
N TYR A 427 -5.40 -32.50 22.46
CA TYR A 427 -5.60 -32.16 23.85
C TYR A 427 -7.08 -31.83 24.06
N THR A 428 -7.81 -32.71 24.75
CA THR A 428 -9.13 -32.40 25.34
C THR A 428 -8.98 -31.51 26.59
N VAL A 429 -8.10 -30.51 26.49
CA VAL A 429 -7.73 -29.67 27.63
C VAL A 429 -8.62 -28.45 27.63
N ASN A 430 -9.57 -28.43 28.58
CA ASN A 430 -10.54 -27.34 28.76
C ASN A 430 -9.96 -26.13 29.51
N CYS A 431 -8.65 -25.87 29.46
CA CYS A 431 -8.02 -24.80 30.24
C CYS A 431 -7.39 -23.69 29.39
N PRO A 432 -6.44 -23.95 28.49
CA PRO A 432 -6.05 -22.95 27.50
C PRO A 432 -7.16 -22.79 26.47
N THR A 433 -7.34 -21.57 25.97
CA THR A 433 -8.27 -21.28 24.88
C THR A 433 -7.64 -21.74 23.57
N VAL A 434 -7.96 -22.97 23.19
CA VAL A 434 -7.47 -23.61 21.95
C VAL A 434 -8.44 -23.49 20.79
N SER A 435 -9.68 -23.06 21.05
CA SER A 435 -10.75 -22.92 20.05
C SER A 435 -11.52 -21.62 20.27
N VAL A 436 -11.78 -20.92 19.16
CA VAL A 436 -12.74 -19.82 19.07
C VAL A 436 -13.70 -20.14 17.92
N SER A 437 -14.87 -20.70 18.20
CA SER A 437 -15.84 -21.06 17.18
C SER A 437 -17.16 -20.31 17.32
N LEU A 438 -17.74 -19.96 16.17
CA LEU A 438 -19.11 -19.51 16.07
C LEU A 438 -19.87 -20.42 15.11
N ASN A 439 -20.76 -21.23 15.68
CA ASN A 439 -21.56 -22.20 14.95
C ASN A 439 -23.04 -21.75 14.92
N GLY A 440 -23.57 -21.44 13.74
CA GLY A 440 -24.98 -21.10 13.53
C GLY A 440 -25.22 -19.62 13.18
N GLY A 441 -26.31 -19.06 13.69
CA GLY A 441 -26.83 -17.73 13.33
C GLY A 441 -26.48 -16.60 14.31
N GLY A 442 -25.71 -16.91 15.35
CA GLY A 442 -25.38 -15.97 16.42
C GLY A 442 -24.43 -14.85 16.02
N SER A 443 -24.22 -13.92 16.95
CA SER A 443 -23.32 -12.78 16.78
C SER A 443 -22.45 -12.53 18.00
N ILE A 444 -21.21 -12.10 17.80
CA ILE A 444 -20.30 -11.68 18.87
C ILE A 444 -19.77 -10.30 18.54
N GLN A 445 -20.17 -9.30 19.32
CA GLN A 445 -19.71 -7.91 19.16
C GLN A 445 -18.64 -7.59 20.20
N ALA A 446 -17.38 -7.90 19.89
CA ALA A 446 -16.26 -7.81 20.82
C ALA A 446 -14.90 -7.76 20.11
N LEU A 447 -13.87 -7.37 20.86
CA LEU A 447 -12.52 -7.89 20.62
C LEU A 447 -12.45 -9.32 21.15
N VAL A 448 -11.98 -10.25 20.32
CA VAL A 448 -11.60 -11.61 20.76
C VAL A 448 -10.11 -11.78 20.55
N HIS A 449 -9.35 -11.89 21.63
CA HIS A 449 -7.90 -12.08 21.63
C HIS A 449 -7.58 -13.44 22.25
N ALA A 450 -7.16 -14.40 21.43
CA ALA A 450 -6.82 -15.77 21.84
C ALA A 450 -5.65 -16.31 20.99
N PRO A 451 -4.39 -15.92 21.29
CA PRO A 451 -3.22 -16.13 20.43
C PRO A 451 -2.82 -17.59 20.25
N ASP A 452 -3.33 -18.49 21.09
CA ASP A 452 -3.09 -19.93 20.99
C ASP A 452 -4.28 -20.68 20.35
N ALA A 453 -5.37 -19.98 20.02
CA ALA A 453 -6.60 -20.59 19.54
C ALA A 453 -6.65 -20.79 18.03
N THR A 454 -7.36 -21.83 17.62
CA THR A 454 -7.84 -22.02 16.25
C THR A 454 -9.24 -21.43 16.14
N GLY A 455 -9.44 -20.50 15.23
CA GLY A 455 -10.73 -19.86 15.00
C GLY A 455 -11.50 -20.49 13.86
N ASN A 456 -12.83 -20.54 13.96
CA ASN A 456 -13.69 -20.92 12.85
C ASN A 456 -15.08 -20.24 12.96
N VAL A 457 -15.75 -20.16 11.82
CA VAL A 457 -17.17 -19.78 11.75
C VAL A 457 -17.88 -20.77 10.84
N ALA A 458 -18.96 -21.36 11.33
CA ALA A 458 -19.79 -22.26 10.55
C ALA A 458 -21.28 -21.99 10.73
N GLY A 459 -21.97 -21.54 9.68
CA GLY A 459 -23.42 -21.33 9.76
C GLY A 459 -23.96 -20.29 8.80
N SER A 460 -25.27 -20.32 8.57
CA SER A 460 -25.97 -19.44 7.63
C SER A 460 -26.37 -18.08 8.20
N GLY A 461 -25.90 -17.73 9.40
CA GLY A 461 -26.18 -16.44 10.02
C GLY A 461 -25.82 -15.32 9.06
N GLY A 462 -26.82 -14.60 8.56
CA GLY A 462 -26.64 -13.52 7.58
C GLY A 462 -25.47 -12.66 8.02
N GLY A 463 -24.42 -12.61 7.19
CA GLY A 463 -23.16 -11.98 7.56
C GLY A 463 -23.35 -10.53 8.01
N CYS A 464 -22.32 -9.94 8.58
CA CYS A 464 -22.46 -8.61 9.14
C CYS A 464 -23.02 -7.60 8.12
N ASN A 465 -23.98 -6.81 8.57
CA ASN A 465 -24.48 -5.64 7.88
C ASN A 465 -23.73 -4.41 8.39
N THR A 466 -22.89 -3.85 7.54
CA THR A 466 -22.10 -2.65 7.85
C THR A 466 -22.74 -1.36 7.36
N SER A 467 -23.99 -1.38 6.88
CA SER A 467 -24.70 -0.12 6.63
C SER A 467 -25.17 0.54 7.93
N ALA A 468 -25.09 -0.19 9.05
CA ALA A 468 -25.31 0.31 10.40
C ALA A 468 -23.98 0.67 11.09
N ASP A 469 -24.02 1.66 12.00
CA ASP A 469 -22.94 2.01 12.92
C ASP A 469 -23.44 1.91 14.38
N PRO A 470 -22.95 0.95 15.19
CA PRO A 470 -21.99 -0.09 14.81
C PRO A 470 -22.59 -1.11 13.82
N PRO A 471 -21.76 -1.89 13.09
CA PRO A 471 -22.24 -2.96 12.24
C PRO A 471 -23.13 -3.93 13.03
N THR A 472 -24.16 -4.45 12.38
CA THR A 472 -25.13 -5.40 12.95
C THR A 472 -25.08 -6.73 12.20
N GLY A 473 -25.88 -7.73 12.57
CA GLY A 473 -25.96 -9.02 11.87
C GLY A 473 -25.20 -10.15 12.56
N GLY A 474 -25.04 -11.28 11.86
CA GLY A 474 -24.36 -12.48 12.37
C GLY A 474 -22.83 -12.42 12.21
N GLY A 475 -22.13 -13.29 12.91
CA GLY A 475 -20.67 -13.37 12.86
C GLY A 475 -19.96 -12.62 13.99
N PHE A 476 -18.67 -12.38 13.80
CA PHE A 476 -17.84 -11.55 14.67
C PHE A 476 -17.86 -10.09 14.18
N ILE A 477 -18.16 -9.16 15.08
CA ILE A 477 -18.13 -7.72 14.83
C ILE A 477 -17.16 -7.09 15.84
N GLY A 478 -16.12 -6.42 15.35
CA GLY A 478 -15.00 -5.97 16.16
C GLY A 478 -13.68 -6.45 15.57
N ALA A 479 -12.89 -7.17 16.37
CA ALA A 479 -11.60 -7.69 15.94
C ALA A 479 -11.38 -9.09 16.51
N VAL A 480 -10.91 -10.03 15.68
CA VAL A 480 -10.62 -11.41 16.07
C VAL A 480 -9.14 -11.68 15.85
N TRP A 481 -8.41 -11.88 16.94
CA TRP A 481 -6.98 -12.11 16.91
C TRP A 481 -6.69 -13.49 17.50
N ILE A 482 -6.21 -14.39 16.64
CA ILE A 482 -6.06 -15.82 16.94
C ILE A 482 -4.78 -16.42 16.35
N LYS A 483 -4.45 -17.65 16.71
CA LYS A 483 -3.27 -18.34 16.18
C LYS A 483 -3.44 -18.71 14.71
N THR A 484 -4.52 -19.43 14.42
CA THR A 484 -4.81 -20.05 13.13
C THR A 484 -6.31 -19.99 12.84
N TRP A 485 -6.68 -20.12 11.57
CA TRP A 485 -8.08 -20.26 11.15
C TRP A 485 -8.31 -21.66 10.56
N ASP A 486 -9.40 -22.31 10.97
CA ASP A 486 -9.80 -23.62 10.47
C ASP A 486 -11.05 -23.57 9.57
N LYS A 487 -11.08 -24.47 8.60
CA LYS A 487 -12.10 -24.57 7.56
C LYS A 487 -13.28 -25.38 8.08
N GLN A 488 -14.48 -24.81 8.16
CA GLN A 488 -15.68 -25.65 8.36
C GLN A 488 -16.88 -25.41 7.44
N SER A 489 -16.99 -24.32 6.67
CA SER A 489 -18.16 -24.17 5.79
C SER A 489 -18.03 -23.13 4.68
N ASN A 490 -18.90 -23.28 3.66
CA ASN A 490 -19.14 -22.29 2.61
C ASN A 490 -20.15 -21.26 3.12
N ASN A 491 -19.68 -20.24 3.84
CA ASN A 491 -20.54 -19.15 4.27
C ASN A 491 -20.72 -18.14 3.12
N ALA A 492 -21.94 -17.64 2.93
CA ALA A 492 -22.28 -16.74 1.82
C ALA A 492 -22.01 -15.25 2.14
N GLY A 493 -21.71 -14.90 3.41
CA GLY A 493 -21.57 -13.52 3.87
C GLY A 493 -20.28 -13.23 4.63
N PRO A 494 -20.02 -11.95 4.98
CA PRO A 494 -18.92 -11.57 5.85
C PRO A 494 -19.13 -12.07 7.28
N MET A 495 -18.20 -12.90 7.75
CA MET A 495 -18.26 -13.55 9.05
C MET A 495 -17.43 -12.84 10.11
N VAL A 496 -16.51 -11.95 9.70
CA VAL A 496 -15.70 -11.12 10.59
C VAL A 496 -15.67 -9.70 10.05
N CYS A 497 -16.00 -8.72 10.88
CA CYS A 497 -16.17 -7.34 10.43
C CYS A 497 -15.47 -6.37 11.36
N ALA A 498 -14.52 -5.61 10.79
CA ALA A 498 -13.76 -4.62 11.52
C ALA A 498 -14.68 -3.58 12.14
N TYR A 499 -14.43 -3.31 13.41
CA TYR A 499 -14.93 -2.11 14.09
C TYR A 499 -13.86 -1.66 15.09
N GLY A 500 -13.79 -0.36 15.36
CA GLY A 500 -12.86 0.20 16.34
C GLY A 500 -11.40 0.27 15.88
N ASN A 501 -10.61 0.98 16.68
CA ASN A 501 -9.18 1.17 16.49
C ASN A 501 -8.36 0.36 17.48
N TYR A 502 -7.05 0.24 17.25
CA TYR A 502 -6.17 -0.45 18.19
C TYR A 502 -6.23 0.12 19.62
N SER A 503 -6.43 1.43 19.84
CA SER A 503 -6.57 1.98 21.21
C SER A 503 -7.83 1.54 21.92
N ASP A 504 -8.87 1.20 21.16
CA ASP A 504 -10.13 0.73 21.73
C ASP A 504 -9.97 -0.66 22.37
N TYR A 505 -8.93 -1.40 21.96
CA TYR A 505 -8.71 -2.81 22.29
C TYR A 505 -7.43 -3.10 23.08
N LEU A 506 -6.37 -2.31 22.83
CA LEU A 506 -5.04 -2.48 23.40
C LEU A 506 -4.52 -1.16 23.96
N SER A 507 -5.30 -0.49 24.80
CA SER A 507 -4.82 0.70 25.52
C SER A 507 -3.49 0.46 26.26
N PHE A 508 -3.20 -0.79 26.63
CA PHE A 508 -1.99 -1.24 27.33
C PHE A 508 -0.83 -1.67 26.41
N GLN A 509 -1.04 -1.78 25.09
CA GLN A 509 0.00 -2.18 24.13
C GLN A 509 -0.03 -1.29 22.90
N GLN A 510 0.79 -0.24 22.94
CA GLN A 510 1.07 0.56 21.76
C GLN A 510 2.18 -0.10 20.95
N THR A 511 1.83 -0.63 19.78
CA THR A 511 2.82 -0.99 18.77
C THR A 511 3.13 0.27 17.96
N THR A 512 4.29 0.88 18.17
CA THR A 512 4.76 1.99 17.33
C THR A 512 5.29 1.40 16.03
N GLN A 513 4.53 1.51 14.94
CA GLN A 513 5.04 1.22 13.60
C GLN A 513 5.30 2.53 12.85
N PRO A 514 6.41 2.62 12.09
CA PRO A 514 6.63 3.74 11.18
C PRO A 514 5.51 3.76 10.13
N SER A 515 4.83 4.89 10.06
CA SER A 515 3.81 5.13 9.04
C SER A 515 4.29 6.18 8.07
N ILE A 516 3.94 5.97 6.81
CA ILE A 516 4.34 6.82 5.70
C ILE A 516 3.06 7.35 5.08
N PRO A 517 2.62 8.56 5.45
CA PRO A 517 1.51 9.21 4.80
C PRO A 517 1.86 9.55 3.34
N ALA A 518 0.92 10.20 2.65
CA ALA A 518 1.18 10.70 1.31
C ALA A 518 2.45 11.56 1.28
N ILE A 519 3.17 11.49 0.16
CA ILE A 519 4.37 12.28 -0.12
C ILE A 519 4.05 13.77 0.13
N SER A 520 4.88 14.43 0.94
CA SER A 520 4.61 15.81 1.37
C SER A 520 5.04 16.85 0.34
N SER A 521 6.06 16.56 -0.47
CA SER A 521 6.51 17.45 -1.54
C SER A 521 7.27 16.72 -2.65
N TRP A 522 7.13 17.25 -3.87
CA TRP A 522 7.91 16.87 -5.04
C TRP A 522 8.72 18.07 -5.51
N GLN A 523 10.02 17.89 -5.70
CA GLN A 523 10.89 18.94 -6.21
C GLN A 523 11.76 18.38 -7.35
N ARG A 524 11.79 19.10 -8.46
CA ARG A 524 12.77 18.84 -9.52
C ARG A 524 14.10 19.46 -9.11
N GLU A 525 15.18 18.69 -9.21
CA GLU A 525 16.53 19.22 -9.09
C GLU A 525 17.17 19.38 -10.46
N GLU A 526 17.96 20.45 -10.61
CA GLU A 526 18.84 20.60 -11.76
C GLU A 526 19.99 19.59 -11.65
N ILE A 527 20.29 18.95 -12.76
CA ILE A 527 21.43 18.03 -12.85
C ILE A 527 22.66 18.88 -13.17
N PRO A 528 23.71 18.86 -12.34
CA PRO A 528 24.95 19.60 -12.57
C PRO A 528 25.66 19.21 -13.87
#